data_AF-A0A0C3JFW0-F1
#
_entry.id   AF-A0A0C3JFW0-F1
#
_cell.length_a   1.000
_cell.length_b   1.000
_cell.length_c   1.000
_cell.angle_alpha   90.00
_cell.angle_beta   90.00
_cell.angle_gamma   90.00
#
_symmetry.space_group_name_H-M   'P 1'
#
loop_
_entity.id
_entity.type
_entity.pdbx_description
1 polymer ?
#
loop_
_entity_poly.entity_id
_entity_poly.type
_entity_poly.pdbx_seq_one_letter_code
_entity_poly.pdbx_strand_id
1 'polypeptide(L)'
;GELEHRRVKRFYPKVNKSRFTAERQEQILFEMNRHYQRQLESDASGNTRQAPPLKGGSRESHHLQFDESEPLSYSDPKAHYHMSESNRNYINLPMWLGKNKGDPALEDFLPRLKDHVLTRLLGQAYDGDEQSFTSAECSNVIIFKDRIYCHKVLQVNYTTYDM
;
A
#
# COMPACT_ATOMS: atom_id res chain seq x y z
N GLY A 1 -0.95 -13.79 -3.82
CA GLY A 1 -1.51 -13.97 -5.18
C GLY A 1 -2.92 -14.50 -5.11
N GLU A 2 -3.18 -15.77 -5.43
CA GLU A 2 -4.55 -16.35 -5.42
C GLU A 2 -5.05 -16.88 -4.06
N LEU A 3 -4.14 -17.16 -3.13
CA LEU A 3 -4.49 -17.78 -1.83
C LEU A 3 -4.87 -16.76 -0.74
N GLU A 4 -4.49 -15.49 -0.90
CA GLU A 4 -4.77 -14.40 0.05
C GLU A 4 -6.28 -14.07 0.09
N HIS A 5 -6.97 -14.11 -1.05
CA HIS A 5 -8.42 -13.87 -1.13
C HIS A 5 -9.24 -14.95 -0.40
N ARG A 6 -8.72 -16.19 -0.33
CA ARG A 6 -9.35 -17.27 0.45
C ARG A 6 -9.22 -17.06 1.95
N ARG A 7 -8.18 -16.35 2.42
CA ARG A 7 -8.01 -15.99 3.84
C ARG A 7 -9.06 -14.96 4.25
N VAL A 8 -9.24 -13.89 3.47
CA VAL A 8 -10.26 -12.85 3.73
C VAL A 8 -11.67 -13.44 3.81
N LYS A 9 -12.02 -14.40 2.93
CA LYS A 9 -13.35 -15.02 2.90
C LYS A 9 -13.67 -15.99 4.05
N ARG A 10 -12.68 -16.53 4.77
CA ARG A 10 -12.92 -17.45 5.90
C ARG A 10 -13.56 -16.78 7.13
N PHE A 11 -13.56 -15.45 7.19
CA PHE A 11 -13.98 -14.69 8.37
C PHE A 11 -15.38 -14.05 8.27
N TYR A 12 -16.04 -14.18 7.11
CA TYR A 12 -17.43 -13.77 6.90
C TYR A 12 -18.48 -14.38 7.84
N PRO A 13 -18.32 -15.58 8.45
CA PRO A 13 -19.37 -16.16 9.29
C PRO A 13 -19.61 -15.44 10.65
N LYS A 14 -18.75 -14.51 11.07
CA LYS A 14 -18.75 -14.00 12.46
C LYS A 14 -19.27 -12.57 12.67
N VAL A 15 -19.84 -11.92 11.65
CA VAL A 15 -20.39 -10.56 11.83
C VAL A 15 -21.81 -10.45 11.30
N ASN A 16 -22.71 -10.01 12.17
CA ASN A 16 -24.10 -9.68 11.82
C ASN A 16 -24.10 -8.48 10.86
N LYS A 17 -24.71 -8.67 9.68
CA LYS A 17 -24.82 -7.71 8.57
C LYS A 17 -25.42 -6.34 8.96
N SER A 18 -26.10 -6.20 10.11
CA SER A 18 -26.94 -5.03 10.37
C SER A 18 -26.26 -3.80 11.01
N ARG A 19 -24.96 -3.84 11.34
CA ARG A 19 -24.30 -2.71 12.05
C ARG A 19 -22.90 -2.42 11.50
N PHE A 20 -22.84 -1.99 10.26
CA PHE A 20 -21.62 -1.62 9.54
C PHE A 20 -21.45 -0.08 9.57
N THR A 21 -20.61 0.43 10.47
CA THR A 21 -20.15 1.84 10.51
C THR A 21 -18.63 1.87 10.35
N ALA A 22 -18.07 2.98 9.86
CA ALA A 22 -16.64 3.15 9.59
C ALA A 22 -15.75 2.74 10.78
N GLU A 23 -16.17 3.09 12.00
CA GLU A 23 -15.49 2.72 13.26
C GLU A 23 -15.32 1.21 13.44
N ARG A 24 -16.28 0.41 12.95
CA ARG A 24 -16.23 -1.05 13.06
C ARG A 24 -15.26 -1.67 12.05
N GLN A 25 -15.12 -1.07 10.87
CA GLN A 25 -14.10 -1.48 9.89
C GLN A 25 -12.70 -1.22 10.44
N GLU A 26 -12.49 -0.06 11.04
CA GLU A 26 -11.22 0.30 11.67
C GLU A 26 -10.86 -0.66 12.81
N GLN A 27 -11.83 -1.00 13.68
CA GLN A 27 -11.62 -1.99 14.74
C GLN A 27 -11.22 -3.36 14.21
N ILE A 28 -11.90 -3.85 13.16
CA ILE A 28 -11.59 -5.14 12.54
C ILE A 28 -10.18 -5.12 11.94
N LEU A 29 -9.80 -4.07 11.20
CA LEU A 29 -8.47 -3.92 10.62
C LEU A 29 -7.38 -3.83 11.69
N PHE A 30 -7.64 -3.09 12.78
CA PHE A 30 -6.73 -2.96 13.91
C PHE A 30 -6.49 -4.30 14.62
N GLU A 31 -7.55 -5.06 14.89
CA GLU A 31 -7.44 -6.39 15.48
C GLU A 31 -6.70 -7.38 14.57
N MET A 32 -6.94 -7.32 13.26
CA MET A 32 -6.26 -8.14 12.26
C MET A 32 -4.76 -7.87 12.22
N ASN A 33 -4.33 -6.61 12.24
CA ASN A 33 -2.92 -6.24 12.23
C ASN A 33 -2.21 -6.70 13.52
N ARG A 34 -2.84 -6.51 14.68
CA ARG A 34 -2.31 -6.98 15.97
C ARG A 34 -2.07 -8.50 15.98
N HIS A 35 -2.93 -9.27 15.31
CA HIS A 35 -2.73 -10.71 15.16
C HIS A 35 -1.59 -11.07 14.21
N TYR A 36 -1.44 -10.35 13.10
CA TYR A 36 -0.34 -10.55 12.15
C TYR A 36 1.02 -10.24 12.78
N GLN A 37 1.12 -9.16 13.54
CA GLN A 37 2.36 -8.75 14.21
C GLN A 37 2.79 -9.78 15.27
N ARG A 38 1.84 -10.34 16.04
CA ARG A 38 2.12 -11.44 16.97
C ARG A 38 2.60 -12.72 16.28
N GLN A 39 2.13 -13.01 15.08
CA GLN A 39 2.60 -14.18 14.31
C GLN A 39 4.04 -13.98 13.83
N LEU A 40 4.37 -12.79 13.31
CA LEU A 40 5.74 -12.45 12.93
C LEU A 40 6.70 -12.53 14.13
N GLU A 41 6.27 -12.05 15.30
CA GLU A 41 7.05 -12.13 16.54
C GLU A 41 7.22 -13.57 17.04
N SER A 42 6.19 -14.42 16.92
CA SER A 42 6.30 -15.84 17.29
C SER A 42 7.25 -16.60 16.35
N ASP A 43 7.20 -16.31 15.05
CA ASP A 43 8.06 -16.93 14.05
C ASP A 43 9.53 -16.48 14.20
N ALA A 44 9.76 -15.22 14.60
CA ALA A 44 11.10 -14.71 14.93
C ALA A 44 11.70 -15.30 16.21
N SER A 45 10.86 -15.70 17.18
CA SER A 45 11.30 -16.28 18.46
C SER A 45 11.71 -17.76 18.40
N GLY A 46 11.52 -18.43 17.26
CA GLY A 46 11.84 -19.85 17.06
C GLY A 46 13.31 -20.16 16.75
N ASN A 47 14.17 -19.17 16.44
CA ASN A 47 15.59 -19.45 16.21
C ASN A 47 16.49 -18.23 16.45
N THR A 48 17.49 -18.44 17.31
CA THR A 48 18.77 -17.71 17.43
C THR A 48 18.94 -16.73 18.60
N ARG A 49 20.10 -16.95 19.23
CA ARG A 49 20.69 -16.35 20.41
C ARG A 49 20.88 -14.83 20.30
N GLN A 50 20.86 -14.22 21.49
CA GLN A 50 20.95 -12.80 21.79
C GLN A 50 22.15 -12.11 21.12
N ALA A 51 21.89 -10.99 20.44
CA ALA A 51 22.87 -9.94 20.18
C ALA A 51 22.39 -8.64 20.86
N PRO A 52 23.30 -7.76 21.33
CA PRO A 52 22.93 -6.60 22.14
C PRO A 52 22.16 -5.54 21.33
N PRO A 53 21.33 -4.70 21.97
CA PRO A 53 20.54 -3.70 21.27
C PRO A 53 21.44 -2.55 20.81
N LEU A 54 21.73 -2.51 19.51
CA LEU A 54 22.26 -1.32 18.86
C LEU A 54 21.17 -0.24 18.87
N LYS A 55 21.28 0.67 19.84
CA LYS A 55 20.57 1.95 19.84
C LYS A 55 21.04 2.74 18.61
N GLY A 56 20.14 3.00 17.67
CA GLY A 56 20.40 3.90 16.53
C GLY A 56 20.00 3.37 15.15
N GLY A 57 18.93 2.58 15.03
CA GLY A 57 18.35 2.23 13.73
C GLY A 57 17.16 3.15 13.42
N SER A 58 17.32 4.02 12.44
CA SER A 58 16.23 4.81 11.86
C SER A 58 15.01 3.91 11.56
N ARG A 59 13.80 4.41 11.81
CA ARG A 59 12.50 3.78 11.50
C ARG A 59 12.29 3.64 9.97
N GLU A 60 13.16 2.92 9.27
CA GLU A 60 12.99 2.61 7.85
C GLU A 60 12.28 1.28 7.63
N SER A 61 11.40 0.90 8.55
CA SER A 61 10.37 -0.06 8.18
C SER A 61 9.37 0.71 7.34
N HIS A 62 9.36 0.49 6.02
CA HIS A 62 8.29 0.92 5.12
C HIS A 62 6.93 0.28 5.46
N HIS A 63 6.89 -0.52 6.54
CA HIS A 63 5.67 -1.03 7.13
C HIS A 63 4.87 0.12 7.74
N LEU A 64 3.75 0.43 7.10
CA LEU A 64 2.74 1.30 7.66
C LEU A 64 2.26 0.70 8.97
N GLN A 65 2.56 1.36 10.09
CA GLN A 65 2.03 0.94 11.38
C GLN A 65 0.53 1.27 11.38
N PHE A 66 -0.30 0.25 11.58
CA PHE A 66 -1.76 0.44 11.62
C PHE A 66 -2.25 0.85 13.02
N ASP A 67 -1.35 1.11 13.96
CA ASP A 67 -1.65 1.47 15.35
C ASP A 67 -2.29 2.86 15.48
N GLU A 68 -1.85 3.83 14.69
CA GLU A 68 -2.39 5.19 14.69
C GLU A 68 -3.66 5.29 13.82
N SER A 69 -4.81 5.65 14.41
CA SER A 69 -6.04 5.91 13.65
C SER A 69 -5.84 7.06 12.67
N GLU A 70 -6.25 6.86 11.42
CA GLU A 70 -6.14 7.84 10.34
C GLU A 70 -7.50 7.88 9.62
N PRO A 71 -8.52 8.50 10.25
CA PRO A 71 -9.88 8.45 9.76
C PRO A 71 -9.99 9.18 8.42
N LEU A 72 -10.69 8.56 7.47
CA LEU A 72 -10.98 9.18 6.19
C LEU A 72 -11.95 10.36 6.38
N SER A 73 -11.70 11.44 5.64
CA SER A 73 -12.63 12.56 5.58
C SER A 73 -13.92 12.12 4.89
N TYR A 74 -15.00 12.90 5.07
CA TYR A 74 -16.24 12.60 4.37
C TYR A 74 -16.05 12.79 2.86
N SER A 75 -16.28 11.74 2.08
CA SER A 75 -16.20 11.77 0.62
C SER A 75 -17.58 11.64 -0.03
N ASP A 76 -17.75 12.20 -1.24
CA ASP A 76 -18.94 11.97 -2.07
C ASP A 76 -19.13 10.45 -2.33
N PRO A 77 -20.28 9.86 -1.99
CA PRO A 77 -20.58 8.45 -2.28
C PRO A 77 -20.45 8.08 -3.77
N LYS A 78 -20.55 9.04 -4.69
CA LYS A 78 -20.35 8.83 -6.13
C LYS A 78 -18.87 8.79 -6.56
N ALA A 79 -17.96 9.29 -5.71
CA ALA A 79 -16.53 9.23 -6.00
C ALA A 79 -16.05 7.77 -5.90
N HIS A 80 -15.56 7.21 -7.01
CA HIS A 80 -15.16 5.80 -7.06
C HIS A 80 -13.97 5.48 -6.15
N TYR A 81 -13.05 6.43 -5.97
CA TYR A 81 -11.87 6.28 -5.12
C TYR A 81 -11.81 7.40 -4.10
N HIS A 82 -11.46 7.04 -2.86
CA HIS A 82 -11.13 7.97 -1.79
C HIS A 82 -9.98 7.40 -0.95
N MET A 83 -9.02 8.21 -0.55
CA MET A 83 -7.81 7.75 0.13
C MET A 83 -7.38 8.73 1.23
N SER A 84 -6.58 8.25 2.18
CA SER A 84 -6.02 9.08 3.26
C SER A 84 -5.20 10.24 2.70
N GLU A 85 -5.32 11.41 3.32
CA GLU A 85 -4.57 12.62 2.93
C GLU A 85 -3.17 12.71 3.59
N SER A 86 -2.87 11.78 4.49
CA SER A 86 -1.62 11.79 5.23
C SER A 86 -0.42 11.51 4.34
N ASN A 87 0.57 12.41 4.42
CA ASN A 87 1.84 12.33 3.72
C ASN A 87 3.00 11.96 4.66
N ARG A 88 2.69 11.48 5.87
CA ARG A 88 3.68 11.16 6.91
C ARG A 88 4.60 10.01 6.50
N ASN A 89 4.05 9.03 5.79
CA ASN A 89 4.78 7.85 5.34
C ASN A 89 5.11 7.98 3.86
N TYR A 90 6.39 7.89 3.53
CA TYR A 90 6.86 7.91 2.16
C TYR A 90 8.08 7.02 1.97
N ILE A 91 8.27 6.60 0.73
CA ILE A 91 9.47 5.93 0.24
C ILE A 91 10.31 6.97 -0.49
N ASN A 92 11.57 7.14 -0.09
CA ASN A 92 12.54 7.87 -0.91
C ASN A 92 12.99 6.95 -2.04
N LEU A 93 12.63 7.31 -3.27
CA LEU A 93 12.70 6.40 -4.41
C LEU A 93 14.15 6.00 -4.78
N PRO A 94 15.11 6.92 -4.90
CA PRO A 94 16.50 6.57 -5.21
C PRO A 94 17.15 5.72 -4.12
N MET A 95 16.91 6.05 -2.85
CA MET A 95 17.45 5.27 -1.73
C MET A 95 16.86 3.87 -1.67
N TRP A 96 15.55 3.73 -1.89
CA TRP A 96 14.87 2.44 -1.90
C TRP A 96 15.33 1.56 -3.07
N LEU A 97 15.49 2.11 -4.27
CA LEU A 97 16.04 1.37 -5.42
C LEU A 97 17.49 0.97 -5.19
N GLY A 98 18.30 1.85 -4.61
CA GLY A 98 19.68 1.52 -4.25
C GLY A 98 19.79 0.37 -3.25
N LYS A 99 18.89 0.32 -2.26
CA LYS A 99 18.82 -0.77 -1.27
C LYS A 99 18.40 -2.10 -1.87
N ASN A 100 17.53 -2.09 -2.87
CA ASN A 100 17.03 -3.29 -3.54
C ASN A 100 17.74 -3.54 -4.89
N LYS A 101 18.99 -3.08 -5.03
CA LYS A 101 19.78 -3.29 -6.24
C LYS A 101 20.01 -4.79 -6.46
N GLY A 102 19.69 -5.26 -7.66
CA GLY A 102 19.82 -6.67 -8.04
C GLY A 102 18.55 -7.50 -7.85
N ASP A 103 17.45 -6.88 -7.42
CA ASP A 103 16.13 -7.49 -7.50
C ASP A 103 15.63 -7.43 -8.97
N PRO A 104 15.41 -8.58 -9.64
CA PRO A 104 14.90 -8.61 -11.01
C PRO A 104 13.53 -7.96 -11.17
N ALA A 105 12.72 -7.91 -10.10
CA ALA A 105 11.41 -7.27 -10.14
C ALA A 105 11.50 -5.73 -10.18
N LEU A 106 12.65 -5.16 -9.83
CA LEU A 106 12.89 -3.72 -9.79
C LEU A 106 13.83 -3.25 -10.91
N GLU A 107 14.21 -4.14 -11.82
CA GLU A 107 14.87 -3.75 -13.05
C GLU A 107 13.99 -2.80 -13.85
N ASP A 108 14.58 -1.70 -14.31
CA ASP A 108 13.91 -0.62 -15.04
C ASP A 108 12.68 -0.02 -14.35
N PHE A 109 12.59 -0.12 -13.02
CA PHE A 109 11.45 0.37 -12.25
C PHE A 109 11.14 1.86 -12.50
N LEU A 110 12.17 2.73 -12.51
CA LEU A 110 11.98 4.18 -12.70
C LEU A 110 11.46 4.52 -14.10
N PRO A 111 12.08 4.04 -15.19
CA PRO A 111 11.53 4.19 -16.54
C PRO A 111 10.08 3.74 -16.63
N ARG A 112 9.77 2.52 -16.17
CA ARG A 112 8.42 1.95 -16.23
C ARG A 112 7.39 2.75 -15.41
N LEU A 113 7.79 3.22 -14.23
CA LEU A 113 6.95 4.11 -13.42
C LEU A 113 6.66 5.41 -14.15
N LYS A 114 7.65 6.02 -14.81
CA LYS A 114 7.47 7.26 -15.57
C LYS A 114 6.56 7.06 -16.78
N ASP A 115 6.73 5.96 -17.50
CA ASP A 115 5.88 5.58 -18.63
C ASP A 115 4.42 5.42 -18.16
N HIS A 116 4.21 4.67 -17.08
CA HIS A 116 2.87 4.51 -16.49
C HIS A 116 2.24 5.86 -16.11
N VAL A 117 2.99 6.72 -15.41
CA VAL A 117 2.49 8.05 -15.01
C VAL A 117 2.16 8.88 -16.24
N LEU A 118 2.99 8.84 -17.28
CA LEU A 118 2.77 9.60 -18.52
C LEU A 118 1.52 9.13 -19.27
N THR A 119 1.32 7.83 -19.43
CA THR A 119 0.09 7.25 -20.01
C THR A 119 -1.16 7.77 -19.30
N ARG A 120 -1.11 7.83 -17.96
CA ARG A 120 -2.24 8.30 -17.13
C ARG A 120 -2.46 9.80 -17.26
N LEU A 121 -1.40 10.60 -17.34
CA LEU A 121 -1.49 12.05 -17.57
C LEU A 121 -2.04 12.37 -18.96
N LEU A 122 -1.74 11.54 -19.97
CA LEU A 122 -2.27 11.68 -21.33
C LEU A 122 -3.71 11.16 -21.48
N GLY A 123 -4.29 10.55 -20.44
CA GLY A 123 -5.65 10.01 -20.48
C GLY A 123 -5.81 8.79 -21.38
N GLN A 124 -4.72 8.10 -21.70
CA GLN A 124 -4.76 6.88 -22.50
C GLN A 124 -5.32 5.72 -21.65
N ALA A 125 -6.17 4.90 -22.27
CA ALA A 125 -6.70 3.72 -21.61
C ALA A 125 -5.58 2.70 -21.38
N TYR A 126 -5.54 2.12 -20.18
CA TYR A 126 -4.63 1.01 -19.89
C TYR A 126 -5.17 -0.24 -20.59
N ASP A 127 -4.50 -0.70 -21.63
CA ASP A 127 -4.89 -1.86 -22.44
C ASP A 127 -4.26 -3.18 -21.96
N GLY A 128 -3.44 -3.11 -20.91
CA GLY A 128 -2.75 -4.27 -20.34
C GLY A 128 -1.24 -4.23 -20.56
N ASP A 129 -0.79 -3.48 -21.58
CA ASP A 129 0.61 -3.29 -21.90
C ASP A 129 1.03 -1.84 -21.57
N GLU A 130 2.24 -1.68 -21.03
CA GLU A 130 2.79 -0.34 -20.78
C GLU A 130 3.23 0.26 -22.13
N GLN A 131 2.57 1.35 -22.54
CA GLN A 131 3.03 2.17 -23.65
C GLN A 131 4.46 2.66 -23.34
N SER A 132 5.42 2.31 -24.18
CA SER A 132 6.80 2.79 -24.03
C SER A 132 6.92 4.19 -24.62
N PHE A 133 7.54 5.09 -23.87
CA PHE A 133 7.82 6.45 -24.31
C PHE A 133 9.31 6.65 -24.55
N THR A 134 9.64 7.69 -25.31
CA THR A 134 11.03 8.07 -25.52
C THR A 134 11.62 8.70 -24.27
N SER A 135 12.94 8.55 -24.06
CA SER A 135 13.64 9.17 -22.92
C SER A 135 13.40 10.69 -22.79
N ALA A 136 13.22 11.38 -23.92
CA ALA A 136 12.88 12.80 -23.95
C ALA A 136 11.49 13.09 -23.36
N GLU A 137 10.50 12.25 -23.64
CA GLU A 137 9.14 12.36 -23.09
C GLU A 137 9.12 12.04 -21.60
N CYS A 138 9.78 10.96 -21.17
CA CYS A 138 9.89 10.58 -19.76
C CYS A 138 10.66 11.62 -18.91
N SER A 139 11.52 12.42 -19.55
CA SER A 139 12.24 13.52 -18.91
C SER A 139 11.31 14.67 -18.49
N ASN A 140 10.14 14.80 -19.13
CA ASN A 140 9.12 15.77 -18.73
C ASN A 140 8.36 15.35 -17.47
N VAL A 141 8.43 14.07 -17.07
CA VAL A 141 7.82 13.57 -15.84
C VAL A 141 8.75 13.80 -14.66
N ILE A 142 8.31 14.68 -13.75
CA ILE A 142 9.03 15.03 -12.52
C ILE A 142 8.31 14.42 -11.31
N ILE A 143 9.00 13.53 -10.59
CA ILE A 143 8.53 13.00 -9.31
C ILE A 143 8.95 13.98 -8.22
N PHE A 144 8.01 14.74 -7.69
CA PHE A 144 8.32 15.77 -6.71
C PHE A 144 8.96 15.18 -5.44
N LYS A 145 10.10 15.75 -5.03
CA LYS A 145 10.93 15.31 -3.88
C LYS A 145 11.47 13.88 -3.97
N ASP A 146 11.35 13.21 -5.11
CA ASP A 146 11.70 11.80 -5.31
C ASP A 146 11.03 10.87 -4.28
N ARG A 147 9.74 11.12 -4.01
CA ARG A 147 8.96 10.39 -2.99
C ARG A 147 7.73 9.72 -3.59
N ILE A 148 7.46 8.51 -3.10
CA ILE A 148 6.16 7.85 -3.23
C ILE A 148 5.51 7.83 -1.85
N TYR A 149 4.32 8.41 -1.72
CA TYR A 149 3.58 8.42 -0.46
C TYR A 149 2.82 7.12 -0.27
N CYS A 150 2.85 6.61 0.96
CA CYS A 150 2.19 5.37 1.33
C CYS A 150 0.98 5.71 2.19
N HIS A 151 -0.21 5.53 1.63
CA HIS A 151 -1.46 5.81 2.33
C HIS A 151 -1.98 4.56 3.03
N LYS A 152 -2.45 4.73 4.27
CA LYS A 152 -2.93 3.63 5.11
C LYS A 152 -4.29 3.09 4.65
N VAL A 153 -5.15 3.97 4.15
CA VAL A 153 -6.54 3.64 3.81
C VAL A 153 -6.84 4.06 2.38
N LEU A 154 -7.41 3.13 1.61
CA LEU A 154 -8.02 3.34 0.31
C LEU A 154 -9.45 2.78 0.36
N GLN A 155 -10.42 3.66 0.16
CA GLN A 155 -11.83 3.34 -0.01
C GLN A 155 -12.15 3.30 -1.50
N VAL A 156 -12.80 2.21 -1.92
CA VAL A 156 -13.29 2.02 -3.29
C VAL A 156 -14.80 1.89 -3.24
N ASN A 157 -15.50 2.87 -3.80
CA ASN A 157 -16.96 2.87 -3.90
C ASN A 157 -17.34 2.23 -5.23
N TYR A 158 -18.04 1.10 -5.18
CA TYR A 158 -18.55 0.42 -6.35
C TYR A 158 -20.03 0.09 -6.16
N THR A 159 -20.83 0.25 -7.22
CA THR A 159 -22.23 -0.15 -7.21
C THR A 159 -22.30 -1.65 -7.45
N THR A 160 -22.92 -2.38 -6.52
CA THR A 160 -23.28 -3.78 -6.75
C THR A 160 -24.78 -3.81 -6.98
N TYR A 161 -25.21 -4.18 -8.18
CA TYR A 161 -26.61 -4.51 -8.43
C TYR A 161 -26.90 -5.87 -7.78
N ASP A 162 -27.93 -5.94 -6.94
CA ASP A 162 -28.52 -7.22 -6.56
C ASP A 162 -29.34 -7.68 -7.78
N MET A 163 -28.94 -8.80 -8.38
CA MET A 163 -29.65 -9.40 -9.52
C MET A 163 -30.63 -10.47 -9.04
#